data_AF-A0A359AVG8-F1
#
_entry.id   AF-A0A359AVG8-F1
#
_cell.length_a   1.000
_cell.length_b   1.000
_cell.length_c   1.000
_cell.angle_alpha   90.00
_cell.angle_beta   90.00
_cell.angle_gamma   90.00
#
_symmetry.space_group_name_H-M   'P 1'
#
loop_
_entity.id
_entity.type
_entity.pdbx_description
1 polymer ?
#
loop_
_entity_poly.entity_id
_entity_poly.type
_entity_poly.pdbx_seq_one_letter_code
_entity_poly.pdbx_strand_id
1 'polypeptide(L)'
;MRTTAELRKHLIKRIGSADHRLLRMMNALADSYDPDENDINEPDSDYEKILSQRLEYHKENPSDGKSWQEIKTTLKDRYGI
;
A
#
# COMPACT_ATOMS: atom_id res chain seq x y z
N MET A 1 -23.06 -12.60 3.18
CA MET A 1 -22.21 -12.07 2.10
C MET A 1 -22.90 -12.34 0.77
N ARG A 2 -22.82 -11.42 -0.21
CA ARG A 2 -23.30 -11.69 -1.58
C ARG A 2 -22.34 -12.64 -2.28
N THR A 3 -22.85 -13.54 -3.11
CA THR A 3 -22.02 -14.36 -3.99
C THR A 3 -21.40 -13.51 -5.11
N THR A 4 -20.31 -13.98 -5.71
CA THR A 4 -19.65 -13.30 -6.84
C THR A 4 -20.61 -13.05 -8.01
N ALA A 5 -21.51 -13.99 -8.28
CA ALA A 5 -22.52 -13.88 -9.33
C ALA A 5 -23.54 -12.75 -9.02
N GLU A 6 -23.99 -12.64 -7.77
CA GLU A 6 -24.89 -11.58 -7.33
C GLU A 6 -24.21 -10.21 -7.35
N LEU A 7 -22.94 -10.14 -6.99
CA LEU A 7 -22.15 -8.91 -7.00
C LEU A 7 -21.99 -8.39 -8.44
N ARG A 8 -21.63 -9.26 -9.38
CA ARG A 8 -21.50 -8.94 -10.81
C ARG A 8 -22.83 -8.42 -11.38
N LYS A 9 -23.94 -9.12 -11.11
CA LYS A 9 -25.27 -8.71 -11.58
C LYS A 9 -25.69 -7.35 -11.03
N HIS A 10 -25.37 -7.07 -9.77
CA HIS A 10 -25.66 -5.80 -9.13
C HIS A 10 -24.83 -4.64 -9.71
N LEU A 11 -23.54 -4.86 -9.98
CA LEU A 11 -22.65 -3.84 -10.56
C LEU A 11 -23.06 -3.49 -11.99
N ILE A 12 -23.38 -4.47 -12.83
CA ILE A 12 -23.88 -4.24 -14.20
C ILE A 12 -25.13 -3.35 -14.18
N LYS A 13 -26.07 -3.63 -13.28
CA LYS A 13 -27.28 -2.81 -13.13
C LYS A 13 -26.97 -1.37 -12.72
N ARG A 14 -25.98 -1.16 -11.83
CA ARG A 14 -25.57 0.17 -11.37
C ARG A 14 -24.86 0.98 -12.44
N ILE A 15 -24.00 0.33 -13.24
CA ILE A 15 -23.28 0.97 -14.35
C ILE A 15 -24.27 1.43 -15.43
N GLY A 16 -25.30 0.62 -15.73
CA GLY A 16 -26.30 0.96 -16.76
C GLY A 16 -27.11 2.24 -16.49
N SER A 17 -27.17 2.71 -15.24
CA SER A 17 -27.84 3.97 -14.86
C SER A 17 -26.88 5.02 -14.28
N ALA A 18 -25.58 4.82 -14.41
CA ALA A 18 -24.57 5.71 -13.83
C ALA A 18 -24.36 6.96 -14.67
N ASP A 19 -24.13 8.10 -14.01
CA ASP A 19 -23.70 9.32 -14.70
C ASP A 19 -22.22 9.24 -15.11
N HIS A 20 -21.79 10.18 -15.95
CA HIS A 20 -20.43 10.21 -16.48
C HIS A 20 -19.36 10.34 -15.37
N ARG A 21 -19.66 11.05 -14.28
CA ARG A 21 -18.72 11.23 -13.17
C ARG A 21 -18.47 9.89 -12.45
N LEU A 22 -19.54 9.15 -12.16
CA LEU A 22 -19.46 7.85 -11.54
C LEU A 22 -18.72 6.84 -12.43
N LEU A 23 -18.98 6.87 -13.73
CA LEU A 23 -18.28 6.02 -14.70
C LEU A 23 -16.77 6.29 -14.75
N ARG A 24 -16.35 7.56 -14.79
CA ARG A 24 -14.90 7.92 -14.75
C ARG A 24 -14.23 7.42 -13.47
N MET A 25 -14.94 7.53 -12.34
CA MET A 25 -14.43 7.11 -11.04
C MET A 25 -14.28 5.58 -10.96
N MET A 26 -15.26 4.82 -11.46
CA MET A 26 -15.17 3.37 -11.56
C MET A 26 -14.07 2.92 -12.53
N ASN A 27 -13.89 3.62 -13.65
CA ASN A 27 -12.82 3.32 -14.61
C ASN A 27 -11.44 3.50 -13.98
N ALA A 28 -11.21 4.65 -13.34
CA ALA A 28 -9.96 4.91 -12.64
C ALA A 28 -9.67 3.85 -11.56
N LEU A 29 -10.70 3.40 -10.84
CA LEU A 29 -10.56 2.34 -9.84
C LEU A 29 -10.21 1.00 -10.49
N ALA A 30 -10.86 0.64 -11.60
CA ALA A 30 -10.58 -0.60 -12.32
C ALA A 30 -9.18 -0.59 -12.95
N ASP A 31 -8.73 0.55 -13.47
CA ASP A 31 -7.38 0.72 -14.02
C ASP A 31 -6.30 0.63 -12.93
N SER A 32 -6.60 1.10 -11.72
CA SER A 32 -5.73 0.97 -10.55
C SER A 32 -5.86 -0.37 -9.84
N TYR A 33 -6.84 -1.19 -10.21
CA TYR A 33 -7.06 -2.48 -9.58
C TYR A 33 -6.13 -3.49 -10.23
N ASP A 34 -4.95 -3.68 -9.64
CA ASP A 34 -4.10 -4.81 -9.94
C ASP A 34 -4.64 -6.03 -9.15
N PRO A 35 -5.13 -7.08 -9.85
CA PRO A 35 -5.59 -8.30 -9.20
C PRO A 35 -4.45 -9.02 -8.45
N ASP A 36 -3.19 -8.71 -8.77
CA ASP A 36 -1.99 -9.28 -8.15
C ASP A 36 -1.48 -8.42 -6.97
N GLU A 37 -1.84 -7.11 -6.86
CA GLU A 37 -1.50 -6.27 -5.68
C GLU A 37 -2.40 -6.53 -4.47
N ASN A 38 -3.62 -7.05 -4.69
CA ASN A 38 -4.55 -7.39 -3.61
C ASN A 38 -4.44 -8.84 -3.14
N ASP A 39 -3.62 -9.64 -3.81
CA ASP A 39 -2.95 -10.70 -3.10
C ASP A 39 -1.97 -9.97 -2.18
N ILE A 40 -2.38 -9.78 -0.93
CA ILE A 40 -1.42 -9.71 0.17
C ILE A 40 -0.76 -11.09 0.16
N ASN A 41 0.07 -11.33 -0.85
CA ASN A 41 0.96 -12.46 -0.93
C ASN A 41 1.57 -12.49 0.46
N GLU A 42 1.42 -13.64 1.13
CA GLU A 42 2.14 -13.96 2.35
C GLU A 42 3.48 -13.24 2.31
N PRO A 43 3.86 -12.47 3.37
CA PRO A 43 4.99 -11.56 3.30
C PRO A 43 6.10 -12.24 2.54
N ASP A 44 6.40 -11.72 1.34
CA ASP A 44 7.35 -12.35 0.43
C ASP A 44 8.54 -12.75 1.29
N SER A 45 9.00 -14.01 1.19
CA SER A 45 9.94 -14.58 2.15
C SER A 45 11.18 -13.69 2.37
N ASP A 46 11.49 -12.85 1.38
CA ASP A 46 12.54 -11.84 1.44
C ASP A 46 12.15 -10.59 2.25
N TYR A 47 10.91 -10.11 2.19
CA TYR A 47 10.40 -9.07 3.09
C TYR A 47 10.42 -9.51 4.56
N GLU A 48 9.98 -10.74 4.85
CA GLU A 48 10.02 -11.28 6.22
C GLU A 48 11.46 -11.41 6.73
N LYS A 49 12.40 -11.86 5.88
CA LYS A 49 13.83 -11.87 6.20
C LYS A 49 14.37 -10.48 6.51
N ILE A 50 14.04 -9.47 5.70
CA ILE A 50 14.51 -8.09 5.91
C ILE A 50 13.97 -7.53 7.23
N LEU A 51 12.70 -7.76 7.55
CA LEU A 51 12.10 -7.29 8.80
C LEU A 51 12.70 -8.02 10.01
N SER A 52 12.92 -9.32 9.89
CA SER A 52 13.55 -10.12 10.95
C SER A 52 14.99 -9.66 11.22
N GLN A 53 15.79 -9.43 10.18
CA GLN A 53 17.15 -8.90 10.30
C GLN A 53 17.18 -7.52 10.96
N ARG A 54 16.28 -6.61 10.56
CA ARG A 54 16.16 -5.28 11.17
C ARG A 54 15.80 -5.35 12.65
N LEU A 55 14.89 -6.26 13.00
CA LEU A 55 14.46 -6.46 14.37
C LEU A 55 15.60 -7.02 15.23
N GLU A 56 16.34 -8.00 14.73
CA GLU A 56 17.50 -8.57 15.40
C GLU A 56 18.60 -7.52 15.62
N TYR A 57 18.94 -6.76 14.57
CA TYR A 57 19.91 -5.66 14.68
C TYR A 57 19.51 -4.62 15.72
N HIS A 58 18.23 -4.25 15.80
CA HIS A 58 17.74 -3.31 16.80
C HIS A 58 17.75 -3.89 18.23
N LYS A 59 17.52 -5.19 18.40
CA LYS A 59 17.64 -5.85 19.71
C LYS A 59 19.08 -5.83 20.21
N GLU A 60 20.05 -6.06 19.33
CA GLU A 60 21.47 -6.03 19.65
C GLU A 60 21.98 -4.60 19.84
N ASN A 61 21.47 -3.65 19.06
CA ASN A 61 21.94 -2.27 19.01
C ASN A 61 20.76 -1.27 19.15
N PRO A 62 20.10 -1.19 20.31
CA PRO A 62 18.90 -0.36 20.49
C PRO A 62 19.16 1.15 20.34
N SER A 63 20.42 1.57 20.42
CA SER A 63 20.84 2.97 20.28
C SER A 63 21.50 3.29 18.93
N ASP A 64 21.63 2.33 18.01
CA ASP A 64 22.28 2.55 16.70
C ASP A 64 21.43 3.36 15.70
N GLY A 65 20.21 3.71 16.10
CA GLY A 65 19.37 4.65 15.37
C GLY A 65 19.75 6.10 15.63
N LYS A 66 19.51 6.97 14.65
CA LYS A 66 19.49 8.42 14.85
C LYS A 66 18.08 8.89 15.12
N SER A 67 17.94 9.88 15.97
CA SER A 67 16.67 10.56 16.15
C SER A 67 16.24 11.23 14.84
N TRP A 68 14.93 11.37 14.67
CA TRP A 68 14.40 12.08 13.51
C TRP A 68 14.89 13.53 13.44
N GLN A 69 15.07 14.20 14.59
CA GLN A 69 15.64 15.54 14.62
C GLN A 69 17.08 15.56 14.07
N GLU A 70 17.93 14.61 14.45
CA GLU A 70 19.31 14.55 13.94
C GLU A 70 19.36 14.30 12.44
N ILE A 71 18.51 13.41 11.92
CA ILE A 71 18.40 13.15 10.48
C ILE A 71 17.95 14.42 9.76
N LYS A 72 16.92 15.08 10.28
CA LYS A 72 16.39 16.32 9.70
C LYS A 72 17.46 17.41 9.65
N THR A 73 18.16 17.66 10.76
CA THR A 73 19.26 18.64 10.84
C THR A 73 20.37 18.29 9.85
N THR A 74 20.80 17.02 9.80
CA THR A 74 21.83 16.58 8.84
C THR A 74 21.42 16.84 7.38
N LEU A 75 20.15 16.60 7.05
CA LEU A 75 19.63 16.86 5.70
C LEU A 75 19.56 18.36 5.40
N LYS A 76 19.15 19.18 6.38
CA LYS A 76 19.18 20.65 6.27
C LYS A 76 20.59 21.15 6.00
N ASP A 77 21.55 20.70 6.79
CA ASP A 77 22.95 21.13 6.68
C ASP A 77 23.58 20.69 5.36
N ARG A 78 23.23 19.50 4.87
CA ARG A 78 23.79 18.93 3.64
C ARG A 78 23.16 19.51 2.37
N TYR A 79 21.86 19.81 2.38
CA TYR A 79 21.11 20.15 1.16
C TYR A 79 20.40 21.51 1.21
N GLY A 80 20.45 22.24 2.33
CA GLY A 80 19.91 23.59 2.45
C GLY A 80 18.38 23.68 2.48
N ILE A 81 17.68 22.60 2.83
CA ILE A 81 16.20 22.48 2.86
C ILE A 81 15.62 22.65 4.28
#